data_AF-A0A1D3DT99-F1
#
_entry.id   AF-A0A1D3DT99-F1
#
_cell.length_a   1.000
_cell.length_b   1.000
_cell.length_c   1.000
_cell.angle_alpha   90.00
_cell.angle_beta   90.00
_cell.angle_gamma   90.00
#
_symmetry.space_group_name_H-M   'P 1'
#
loop_
_entity.id
_entity.type
_entity.pdbx_description
1 polymer ?
#
loop_
_entity_poly.entity_id
_entity_poly.type
_entity_poly.pdbx_seq_one_letter_code
_entity_poly.pdbx_strand_id
1 'polypeptide(L)'
;MRCVIARFPFDFVASEVEALMANVKPEPATGPCVVIGRRTYPVKQVGEIITRQDRRDFTALEVTRALRRLGFTCVNQAAPAPAPAPAVGDLLG
;
A
#
# COMPACT_ATOMS: atom_id res chain seq x y z
N MET A 1 -13.66 13.28 -4.97
CA MET A 1 -12.99 13.16 -6.27
C MET A 1 -13.47 11.87 -6.92
N ARG A 2 -13.83 11.88 -8.21
CA ARG A 2 -14.26 10.67 -8.92
C ARG A 2 -13.07 9.94 -9.55
N CYS A 3 -12.86 8.69 -9.18
CA CYS A 3 -11.80 7.81 -9.72
C CYS A 3 -12.43 6.54 -10.27
N VAL A 4 -11.87 5.97 -11.33
CA VAL A 4 -12.30 4.66 -11.85
C VAL A 4 -11.30 3.61 -11.41
N ILE A 5 -11.76 2.57 -10.72
CA ILE A 5 -10.96 1.42 -10.28
C ILE A 5 -11.71 0.15 -10.72
N ALA A 6 -11.00 -0.82 -11.31
CA ALA A 6 -11.60 -2.04 -11.87
C ALA A 6 -12.78 -1.77 -12.83
N ARG A 7 -12.72 -0.68 -13.61
CA ARG A 7 -13.78 -0.23 -14.53
C ARG A 7 -15.04 0.31 -13.86
N PHE A 8 -15.08 0.44 -12.54
CA PHE A 8 -16.18 1.05 -11.80
C PHE A 8 -15.84 2.47 -11.32
N PRO A 9 -16.75 3.44 -11.47
CA PRO A 9 -16.56 4.77 -10.90
C PRO A 9 -16.79 4.73 -9.39
N PHE A 10 -15.87 5.32 -8.65
CA PHE A 10 -15.95 5.54 -7.21
C PHE A 10 -15.74 7.02 -6.91
N ASP A 11 -16.48 7.51 -5.92
CA ASP A 11 -16.30 8.84 -5.37
C ASP A 11 -15.69 8.69 -3.98
N PHE A 12 -14.42 9.07 -3.87
CA PHE A 12 -13.69 9.05 -2.60
C PHE A 12 -13.25 10.47 -2.22
N VAL A 13 -13.12 10.70 -0.92
CA VAL A 13 -12.47 11.88 -0.34
C VAL A 13 -11.34 11.44 0.59
N ALA A 14 -10.30 12.28 0.72
CA ALA A 14 -9.11 11.93 1.50
C ALA A 14 -9.43 11.57 2.96
N SER A 15 -10.33 12.32 3.60
CA SER A 15 -10.77 12.07 4.98
C SER A 15 -11.46 10.71 5.17
N GLU A 16 -12.21 10.24 4.18
CA GLU A 16 -12.87 8.94 4.23
C GLU A 16 -11.84 7.80 4.13
N VAL A 17 -10.85 7.94 3.23
CA VAL A 17 -9.74 6.99 3.11
C VAL A 17 -8.96 6.91 4.43
N GLU A 18 -8.67 8.05 5.06
CA GLU A 18 -7.99 8.09 6.36
C GLU A 18 -8.81 7.42 7.47
N ALA A 19 -10.12 7.70 7.55
CA ALA A 19 -11.01 7.11 8.54
C ALA A 19 -11.11 5.59 8.40
N LEU A 20 -11.21 5.09 7.16
CA LEU A 20 -11.24 3.65 6.87
C LEU A 20 -9.91 2.98 7.26
N MET A 21 -8.78 3.67 7.09
CA MET A 21 -7.45 3.13 7.39
C MET A 21 -7.00 3.26 8.85
N ALA A 22 -7.68 4.09 9.66
CA ALA A 22 -7.27 4.39 11.03
C ALA A 22 -7.12 3.14 11.91
N ASN A 23 -8.00 2.15 11.75
CA ASN A 23 -8.01 0.90 12.51
C ASN A 23 -7.40 -0.29 11.74
N VAL A 24 -6.73 -0.02 10.62
CA VAL A 24 -6.15 -1.05 9.77
C VAL A 24 -4.67 -1.23 10.08
N LYS A 25 -4.26 -2.49 10.29
CA LYS A 25 -2.86 -2.84 10.47
C LYS A 25 -2.16 -2.88 9.09
N PRO A 26 -1.04 -2.16 8.91
CA PRO A 26 -0.27 -2.25 7.68
C PRO A 26 0.24 -3.67 7.45
N GLU A 27 0.03 -4.22 6.25
CA GLU A 27 0.66 -5.47 5.83
C GLU A 27 2.10 -5.22 5.37
N PRO A 28 3.01 -6.19 5.61
CA PRO A 28 4.34 -6.15 5.03
C PRO A 28 4.23 -6.38 3.52
N ALA A 29 4.44 -5.33 2.73
CA ALA A 29 4.50 -5.45 1.28
C ALA A 29 5.74 -4.76 0.72
N THR A 30 6.26 -5.38 -0.33
CA THR A 30 7.32 -4.86 -1.17
C THR A 30 6.69 -4.24 -2.42
N GLY A 31 7.13 -3.05 -2.82
CA GLY A 31 6.66 -2.36 -4.02
C GLY A 31 5.78 -1.14 -3.72
N PRO A 32 4.73 -0.87 -4.51
CA PRO A 32 3.98 0.38 -4.40
C PRO A 32 3.17 0.45 -3.10
N CYS A 33 3.49 1.47 -2.30
CA CYS A 33 2.86 1.76 -1.02
C CYS A 33 2.38 3.22 -0.99
N VAL A 34 1.47 3.52 -0.07
CA VAL A 34 0.95 4.85 0.20
C VAL A 34 1.17 5.21 1.66
N VAL A 35 1.58 6.45 1.91
CA VAL A 35 1.71 7.00 3.26
C VAL A 35 0.37 7.62 3.65
N ILE A 36 -0.22 7.10 4.72
CA ILE A 36 -1.49 7.59 5.28
C ILE A 36 -1.23 7.90 6.76
N GLY A 37 -1.33 9.18 7.12
CA GLY A 37 -0.90 9.67 8.43
C GLY A 37 0.59 9.39 8.67
N ARG A 38 0.90 8.55 9.67
CA ARG A 38 2.27 8.17 10.06
C ARG A 38 2.66 6.74 9.64
N ARG A 39 1.81 6.06 8.87
CA ARG A 39 1.99 4.65 8.50
C ARG A 39 2.03 4.49 6.98
N THR A 40 2.77 3.49 6.53
CA THR A 40 2.90 3.14 5.12
C THR A 40 2.09 1.87 4.88
N TYR A 41 1.16 1.93 3.93
CA TYR A 41 0.27 0.83 3.58
C TYR A 41 0.50 0.38 2.14
N PRO A 42 0.42 -0.92 1.84
CA PRO A 42 0.42 -1.41 0.45
C PRO A 42 -0.76 -0.83 -0.32
N VAL A 43 -0.55 -0.31 -1.53
CA VAL A 43 -1.67 0.27 -2.30
C VAL A 43 -2.76 -0.76 -2.60
N LYS A 44 -2.42 -2.05 -2.73
CA LYS A 44 -3.41 -3.11 -2.95
C LYS A 44 -4.30 -3.36 -1.74
N GLN A 45 -3.74 -3.26 -0.52
CA GLN A 45 -4.50 -3.38 0.72
C GLN A 45 -5.46 -2.20 0.87
N VAL A 46 -4.98 -0.98 0.62
CA VAL A 46 -5.84 0.22 0.67
C VAL A 46 -6.94 0.12 -0.38
N GLY A 47 -6.60 -0.28 -1.61
CA GLY A 47 -7.56 -0.47 -2.70
C GLY A 47 -8.69 -1.44 -2.34
N GLU A 48 -8.35 -2.60 -1.76
CA GLU A 48 -9.34 -3.60 -1.34
C GLU A 48 -10.30 -3.02 -0.30
N ILE A 49 -9.80 -2.27 0.69
CA ILE A 49 -10.65 -1.78 1.79
C ILE A 49 -11.55 -0.63 1.33
N ILE A 50 -11.04 0.30 0.51
CA ILE A 50 -11.83 1.45 0.05
C ILE A 50 -12.85 1.05 -1.03
N THR A 51 -12.51 0.07 -1.89
CA THR A 51 -13.42 -0.38 -2.97
C THR A 51 -14.28 -1.57 -2.56
N ARG A 52 -13.90 -2.30 -1.51
CA ARG A 52 -14.46 -3.60 -1.11
C ARG A 52 -14.39 -4.67 -2.22
N GLN A 53 -13.46 -4.52 -3.16
CA GLN A 53 -13.22 -5.47 -4.25
C GLN A 53 -11.99 -6.34 -3.97
N ASP A 54 -11.91 -7.48 -4.66
CA ASP A 54 -10.75 -8.35 -4.54
C ASP A 54 -9.51 -7.68 -5.16
N ARG A 55 -8.34 -7.89 -4.54
CA ARG A 55 -7.05 -7.41 -5.06
C ARG A 55 -6.77 -7.89 -6.50
N ARG A 56 -7.45 -8.91 -7.00
CA ARG A 56 -7.32 -9.44 -8.36
C ARG A 56 -8.09 -8.61 -9.40
N ASP A 57 -9.07 -7.83 -8.99
CA ASP A 57 -9.93 -7.07 -9.90
C ASP A 57 -9.29 -5.77 -10.38
N PHE A 58 -8.25 -5.29 -9.68
CA PHE A 58 -7.54 -4.06 -10.01
C PHE A 58 -6.02 -4.18 -9.87
N THR A 59 -5.33 -3.27 -10.54
CA THR A 59 -3.88 -3.17 -10.51
C THR A 59 -3.41 -2.19 -9.43
N ALA A 60 -2.20 -2.44 -8.90
CA ALA A 60 -1.57 -1.51 -7.96
C ALA A 60 -1.39 -0.10 -8.56
N LEU A 61 -1.13 -0.02 -9.88
CA LEU A 61 -0.94 1.24 -10.59
C LEU A 61 -2.21 2.10 -10.64
N GLU A 62 -3.37 1.49 -10.86
CA GLU A 62 -4.67 2.18 -10.86
C GLU A 62 -4.94 2.81 -9.50
N VAL A 63 -4.77 2.04 -8.42
CA VAL A 63 -4.97 2.53 -7.05
C VAL A 63 -3.95 3.62 -6.70
N THR A 64 -2.68 3.46 -7.07
CA THR A 64 -1.64 4.49 -6.88
C THR A 64 -2.03 5.80 -7.57
N ARG A 65 -2.54 5.74 -8.81
CA ARG A 65 -2.98 6.94 -9.54
C ARG A 65 -4.18 7.60 -8.87
N ALA A 66 -5.14 6.82 -8.40
CA ALA A 66 -6.31 7.33 -7.68
C ALA A 66 -5.90 8.04 -6.38
N LEU A 67 -5.04 7.40 -5.57
CA LEU A 67 -4.56 7.95 -4.30
C LEU A 67 -3.69 9.20 -4.51
N ARG A 68 -2.80 9.22 -5.51
CA ARG A 68 -2.02 10.42 -5.85
C ARG A 68 -2.90 11.61 -6.22
N ARG A 69 -3.97 11.37 -6.99
CA ARG A 69 -4.90 12.45 -7.37
C ARG A 69 -5.75 12.94 -6.19
N LEU A 70 -5.98 12.10 -5.18
CA LEU A 70 -6.57 12.51 -3.89
C LEU A 70 -5.61 13.31 -3.02
N GLY A 71 -4.32 13.42 -3.40
CA GLY A 71 -3.29 14.15 -2.66
C GLY A 71 -2.42 13.26 -1.75
N PHE A 72 -2.57 11.94 -1.79
CA PHE A 72 -1.74 11.04 -1.00
C PHE A 72 -0.33 10.87 -1.59
N THR A 73 0.64 10.66 -0.71
CA THR A 73 2.03 10.38 -1.10
C THR A 73 2.20 8.88 -1.32
N CYS A 74 2.45 8.46 -2.56
CA CYS A 74 2.78 7.07 -2.88
C CYS A 74 4.29 6.89 -3.09
N VAL A 75 4.86 5.93 -2.37
CA VAL A 75 6.28 5.55 -2.38
C VAL A 75 6.44 4.13 -2.92
N ASN A 76 7.59 3.80 -3.49
CA ASN A 76 7.92 2.43 -3.83
C ASN A 76 8.84 1.87 -2.73
N GLN A 77 8.31 1.00 -1.89
CA GLN A 77 9.05 0.41 -0.80
C GLN A 77 9.94 -0.71 -1.34
N ALA A 78 11.26 -0.52 -1.26
CA ALA A 78 12.22 -1.57 -1.58
C ALA A 78 12.00 -2.77 -0.64
N ALA A 79 12.25 -3.98 -1.14
CA ALA A 79 12.20 -5.18 -0.31
C ALA A 79 13.05 -4.93 0.94
N PRO A 80 12.62 -5.36 2.14
CA PRO A 80 13.52 -5.38 3.28
C PRO A 80 14.79 -6.10 2.82
N ALA A 81 15.93 -5.40 2.83
CA ALA A 81 17.20 -6.03 2.53
C ALA A 81 17.32 -7.26 3.44
N PRO A 82 17.70 -8.45 2.92
CA PRO A 82 17.90 -9.60 3.78
C PRO A 82 18.86 -9.16 4.88
N ALA A 83 18.43 -9.29 6.14
CA ALA A 83 19.29 -9.00 7.28
C ALA A 83 20.60 -9.78 7.08
N PRO A 84 21.78 -9.17 7.28
CA PRO A 84 23.02 -9.91 7.13
C PRO A 84 22.96 -11.12 8.06
N ALA A 85 23.01 -12.32 7.48
CA ALA A 85 23.08 -13.55 8.25
C ALA A 85 24.29 -13.42 9.19
N PRO A 86 24.16 -13.76 10.49
CA PRO A 86 25.33 -13.78 11.36
C PRO A 86 26.35 -14.75 10.75
N ALA A 87 27.55 -14.25 10.50
CA ALA A 87 28.65 -15.05 10.01
C ALA A 87 28.93 -16.16 11.02
N VAL A 88 28.50 -17.38 10.70
CA VAL A 88 28.91 -18.59 11.41
C VAL A 88 30.23 -19.03 10.79
N GLY A 89 31.33 -18.88 11.52
CA GLY A 89 32.62 -19.36 11.03
C GLY A 89 33.86 -18.97 11.81
N ASP A 90 33.79 -18.81 13.13
CA ASP A 90 34.98 -18.97 13.99
C ASP A 90 34.92 -20.38 14.56
N LEU A 91 35.54 -21.33 13.87
CA LEU A 91 35.94 -22.64 14.39
C LEU A 91 36.75 -23.37 13.31
N LEU A 92 38.07 -23.28 13.42
CA LEU A 92 39.12 -24.22 12.99
C LEU A 92 40.43 -23.50 13.41
N GLY A 93 41.18 -23.93 14.41
CA GLY A 93 41.61 -25.32 14.65
C GLY A 93 43.09 -25.38 14.33
#